data_AF-A0A2J8AZE9-F1
#
_entry.id   AF-A0A2J8AZE9-F1
#
_cell.length_a   1.000
_cell.length_b   1.000
_cell.length_c   1.000
_cell.angle_alpha   90.00
_cell.angle_beta   90.00
_cell.angle_gamma   90.00
#
_symmetry.space_group_name_H-M   'P 1'
#
loop_
_entity.id
_entity.type
_entity.pdbx_description
1 polymer ?
#
loop_
_entity_poly.entity_id
_entity_poly.type
_entity_poly.pdbx_seq_one_letter_code
_entity_poly.pdbx_strand_id
1 'polypeptide(L)' 'MKFAVLDLEWNSAPPGGKPRQRGGKKLVFEIMEIGALMLDDRGTVLGSFHRRIRAEVYRKINPYIAKVTKVKNADLRCG' A
#
# COMPACT_ATOMS: atom_id res chain seq x y z
N MET A 1 -3.57 7.97 26.75
CA MET A 1 -2.46 7.63 25.80
C MET A 1 -2.97 7.75 24.36
N LYS A 2 -2.12 7.83 23.32
CA LYS A 2 -2.56 7.83 21.92
C LYS A 2 -1.88 6.69 21.16
N PHE A 3 -2.67 5.88 20.45
CA PHE A 3 -2.19 4.78 19.62
C PHE A 3 -2.41 5.10 18.14
N ALA A 4 -1.48 4.67 17.29
CA ALA A 4 -1.67 4.68 15.84
C ALA A 4 -1.82 3.24 15.36
N VAL A 5 -2.97 2.91 14.80
CA VAL A 5 -3.20 1.65 14.10
C VAL A 5 -2.97 1.93 12.62
N LEU A 6 -2.02 1.22 12.02
CA LEU A 6 -1.63 1.38 10.63
C LEU A 6 -2.02 0.14 9.84
N ASP A 7 -2.61 0.36 8.68
CA ASP A 7 -2.87 -0.65 7.66
C ASP A 7 -2.25 -0.19 6.34
N LEU A 8 -1.44 -1.05 5.73
CA LEU A 8 -0.65 -0.72 4.55
C LEU A 8 -0.93 -1.75 3.47
N GLU A 9 -1.30 -1.25 2.28
CA GLU A 9 -1.43 -2.08 1.10
C GLU A 9 -0.28 -1.78 0.15
N TRP A 10 0.30 -2.83 -0.44
CA TRP A 10 1.42 -2.71 -1.37
C TRP A 10 1.23 -3.57 -2.62
N ASN A 11 1.84 -3.14 -3.71
CA ASN A 11 1.96 -3.90 -4.94
C ASN A 11 3.36 -4.53 -5.07
N SER A 12 3.50 -5.55 -5.89
CA SER A 12 4.77 -6.25 -6.12
C SER A 12 4.84 -6.86 -7.53
N ALA A 13 5.94 -7.52 -7.85
CA ALA A 13 6.04 -8.29 -9.09
C ALA A 13 5.00 -9.42 -9.11
N PRO A 14 4.38 -9.73 -10.28
CA PRO A 14 3.54 -10.92 -10.41
C PRO A 14 4.36 -12.20 -10.22
N PRO A 15 3.74 -13.37 -10.00
CA PRO A 15 4.47 -14.63 -9.91
C PRO A 15 5.35 -14.88 -11.14
N GLY A 16 6.58 -15.37 -10.91
CA GLY A 16 7.61 -15.50 -11.94
C GLY A 16 8.25 -14.17 -12.38
N GLY A 17 7.75 -13.02 -11.90
CA GLY A 17 8.31 -11.71 -12.16
C GLY A 17 9.57 -11.42 -11.34
N LYS A 18 10.52 -10.70 -11.94
CA LYS A 18 11.73 -10.25 -11.25
C LYS A 18 11.46 -8.97 -10.45
N PRO A 19 11.97 -8.85 -9.22
CA PRO A 19 11.89 -7.62 -8.46
C PRO A 19 12.61 -6.47 -9.16
N ARG A 20 12.07 -5.25 -9.01
CA ARG A 20 12.64 -4.04 -9.59
C ARG A 20 13.95 -3.67 -8.88
N GLN A 21 14.81 -2.95 -9.59
CA GLN A 21 16.05 -2.42 -9.03
C GLN A 21 16.03 -0.90 -9.04
N ARG A 22 16.48 -0.27 -7.96
CA ARG A 22 16.66 1.18 -7.85
C ARG A 22 17.84 1.48 -6.93
N GLY A 23 18.81 2.26 -7.41
CA GLY A 23 20.01 2.59 -6.64
C GLY A 23 20.81 1.37 -6.16
N GLY A 24 20.93 0.34 -7.00
CA GLY A 24 21.62 -0.91 -6.65
C GLY A 24 20.87 -1.82 -5.66
N LYS A 25 19.68 -1.43 -5.19
CA LYS A 25 18.86 -2.21 -4.26
C LYS A 25 17.70 -2.88 -4.97
N LYS A 26 17.37 -4.10 -4.50
CA LYS A 26 16.21 -4.87 -4.92
C LYS A 26 14.96 -4.36 -4.20
N LEU A 27 14.02 -3.78 -4.94
CA LEU A 27 12.72 -3.35 -4.43
C LEU A 27 11.71 -4.46 -4.67
N VAL A 28 11.27 -5.15 -3.61
CA VAL A 28 10.36 -6.30 -3.72
C VAL A 28 8.88 -5.94 -3.65
N PHE A 29 8.54 -4.75 -3.16
CA PHE A 29 7.19 -4.18 -3.16
C PHE A 29 7.23 -2.65 -3.23
N GLU A 30 6.07 -2.03 -3.42
CA GLU A 30 5.83 -0.59 -3.34
C GLU A 30 4.46 -0.35 -2.68
N ILE A 31 4.40 0.52 -1.66
CA ILE A 31 3.15 0.88 -0.98
C ILE A 31 2.23 1.61 -1.96
N MET A 32 0.95 1.22 -2.01
CA MET A 32 -0.08 1.79 -2.88
C MET A 32 -1.26 2.40 -2.09
N GLU A 33 -1.41 2.09 -0.80
CA GLU A 33 -2.41 2.70 0.07
C GLU A 33 -1.91 2.76 1.53
N ILE A 34 -2.27 3.83 2.24
CA ILE A 34 -2.05 3.98 3.67
C ILE A 34 -3.40 4.25 4.34
N GLY A 35 -3.80 3.33 5.22
CA GLY A 35 -4.87 3.53 6.20
C GLY A 35 -4.29 3.74 7.59
N ALA A 36 -4.83 4.69 8.35
CA ALA A 36 -4.47 4.87 9.75
C ALA A 36 -5.65 5.31 10.61
N LEU A 37 -5.67 4.83 11.85
CA LEU A 37 -6.56 5.32 12.90
C LEU A 37 -5.74 5.76 14.11
N MET A 38 -6.10 6.91 14.68
CA MET A 38 -5.61 7.32 15.99
C MET A 38 -6.63 6.90 17.05
N LEU A 39 -6.20 6.19 18.09
CA LEU A 39 -7.05 5.75 19.19
C LEU A 39 -6.62 6.35 20.53
N ASP A 40 -7.57 6.55 21.44
CA ASP A 40 -7.26 6.76 22.86
C ASP A 40 -7.02 5.42 23.60
N ASP A 41 -6.85 5.47 24.92
CA ASP A 41 -6.65 4.30 25.77
C ASP A 41 -7.89 3.43 26.00
N ARG A 42 -9.06 3.88 25.58
CA ARG A 42 -10.32 3.11 25.59
C ARG A 42 -10.65 2.52 24.22
N GLY A 43 -9.78 2.73 23.23
CA GLY A 43 -10.01 2.31 21.84
C GLY A 43 -10.94 3.23 21.07
N THR A 44 -11.25 4.43 21.58
CA THR A 44 -12.07 5.42 20.88
C THR A 44 -11.27 6.01 19.72
N VAL A 45 -11.88 6.06 18.53
CA VAL A 45 -11.25 6.70 17.36
C VAL A 45 -11.21 8.22 17.54
N LEU A 46 -10.00 8.76 17.60
CA LEU A 46 -9.72 10.19 17.69
C LEU A 46 -9.50 10.84 16.31
N GLY A 47 -9.22 10.02 15.29
CA GLY A 47 -9.03 10.50 13.92
C GLY A 47 -8.69 9.37 12.97
N SER A 48 -8.80 9.65 11.68
CA SER A 48 -8.49 8.72 10.60
C SER A 48 -7.66 9.39 9.52
N PHE A 49 -6.88 8.58 8.81
CA PHE A 49 -6.18 8.97 7.61
C PHE A 49 -6.33 7.85 6.58
N HIS A 50 -6.63 8.22 5.34
CA HIS A 50 -6.71 7.27 4.24
C HIS A 50 -6.20 7.96 2.98
N ARG A 51 -5.20 7.35 2.33
CA ARG A 51 -4.67 7.88 1.07
C ARG A 51 -4.11 6.78 0.19
N ARG A 52 -4.44 6.85 -1.10
CA ARG A 52 -3.76 6.10 -2.16
C ARG A 52 -2.46 6.77 -2.56
N ILE A 53 -1.49 5.96 -2.93
CA ILE A 53 -0.18 6.42 -3.38
C ILE A 53 -0.03 6.04 -4.85
N ARG A 54 0.31 7.04 -5.66
CA ARG A 54 0.63 6.83 -7.07
C ARG A 54 1.87 5.94 -7.19
N ALA A 55 1.76 4.86 -7.93
CA ALA A 55 2.85 3.91 -8.15
C ALA A 55 3.89 4.48 -9.12
N GLU A 56 5.16 4.41 -8.74
CA GLU A 56 6.30 4.81 -9.57
C GLU A 56 7.16 3.63 -10.02
N VAL A 57 7.17 2.53 -9.26
CA VAL A 57 8.00 1.35 -9.51
C VAL A 57 7.20 0.19 -10.11
N TYR A 58 6.10 -0.19 -9.46
CA TYR A 58 5.19 -1.26 -9.86
C TYR A 58 3.90 -0.69 -10.44
N ARG A 59 4.00 -0.07 -11.61
CA ARG A 59 2.88 0.62 -12.31
C ARG A 59 1.78 -0.30 -12.87
N LYS A 60 1.89 -1.61 -12.68
CA LYS A 60 0.87 -2.61 -13.04
C LYS A 60 0.57 -3.45 -11.81
N ILE A 61 -0.71 -3.60 -11.46
CA ILE A 61 -1.15 -4.37 -10.31
C ILE A 61 -0.84 -5.86 -10.51
N ASN A 62 -0.28 -6.50 -9.49
CA ASN A 62 -0.17 -7.95 -9.46
C ASN A 62 -1.58 -8.58 -9.45
N PRO A 63 -1.90 -9.54 -10.33
CA PRO A 63 -3.25 -10.13 -10.40
C PRO A 63 -3.76 -10.74 -9.10
N TYR A 64 -2.87 -11.31 -8.28
CA TYR A 64 -3.25 -11.90 -6.99
C TYR A 64 -3.54 -10.82 -5.95
N ILE A 65 -2.75 -9.74 -5.95
CA ILE A 65 -2.99 -8.58 -5.09
C ILE A 65 -4.29 -7.90 -5.48
N ALA A 66 -4.57 -7.72 -6.78
CA ALA A 66 -5.84 -7.20 -7.26
C ALA A 66 -7.05 -8.04 -6.81
N LYS A 67 -6.90 -9.38 -6.74
CA LYS A 67 -7.97 -10.27 -6.30
C LYS A 67 -8.35 -10.05 -4.84
N VAL A 68 -7.36 -9.79 -3.97
CA VAL A 68 -7.53 -9.62 -2.52
C VAL A 68 -7.93 -8.18 -2.18
N THR A 69 -7.20 -7.20 -2.69
CA THR A 69 -7.37 -5.76 -2.36
C THR A 69 -8.45 -5.06 -3.18
N LYS A 70 -8.91 -5.67 -4.29
CA LYS A 70 -9.81 -5.07 -5.29
C LYS A 70 -9.25 -3.84 -6.01
N VAL A 71 -7.98 -3.51 -5.81
CA VAL A 71 -7.26 -2.44 -6.51
C VAL A 71 -7.12 -2.76 -7.99
N LYS A 72 -7.36 -1.78 -8.85
CA LYS A 72 -7.21 -1.85 -10.30
C LYS A 72 -5.99 -1.04 -10.74
N ASN A 73 -5.53 -1.29 -11.98
CA ASN A 73 -4.45 -0.49 -12.58
C ASN A 73 -4.75 1.02 -12.65
N ALA A 74 -6.02 1.42 -12.63
CA ALA A 74 -6.41 2.82 -12.59
C ALA A 74 -6.09 3.48 -11.25
N ASP A 75 -6.27 2.75 -10.16
CA ASP A 75 -6.07 3.26 -8.80
C ASP A 75 -4.59 3.54 -8.52
N LEU A 76 -3.69 2.79 -9.16
CA LEU A 76 -2.24 3.02 -9.09
C LEU A 76 -1.77 4.35 -9.71
N ARG A 77 -2.64 5.06 -10.43
CA ARG A 77 -2.32 6.37 -11.03
C ARG A 77 -2.76 7.54 -10.15
N CYS A 78 -3.52 7.28 -9.10
CA CYS A 78 -4.10 8.29 -8.23
C CYS A 78 -3.33 8.36 -6.90
N GLY A 79 -3.00 9.56 -6.43
CA GLY A 79 -2.35 9.79 -5.14
C GLY A 79 -1.81 11.20 -4.98
#